data_AF-A0A6N8J7I7-F1
#
_entry.id   AF-A0A6N8J7I7-F1
#
_cell.length_a   1.000
_cell.length_b   1.000
_cell.length_c   1.000
_cell.angle_alpha   90.00
_cell.angle_beta   90.00
_cell.angle_gamma   90.00
#
_symmetry.space_group_name_H-M   'P 1'
#
loop_
_entity.id
_entity.type
_entity.pdbx_description
1 polymer ?
#
loop_
_entity_poly.entity_id
_entity_poly.type
_entity_poly.pdbx_seq_one_letter_code
_entity_poly.pdbx_strand_id
1 'polypeptide(L)'
;MKTRANMLHLLSEKEDELYEPLQQPGAATGFPSPAQDYEQKRLHLSQLLIKDPTNTYYFKAKGHELTRFHIHDNDILVVDKSVKIFNKAIIVCYGKGTWMVCEVLLHNKDIILADKKGKLVNLSQTDTQYLLWGVIRWICHSLMPQSNSKILTPCTP
;
A
#
# COMPACT_ATOMS: atom_id res chain seq x y z
N MET A 1 4.11 -26.70 -16.19
CA MET A 1 3.97 -25.24 -16.39
C MET A 1 3.81 -24.57 -15.04
N LYS A 2 4.79 -23.80 -14.56
CA LYS A 2 4.68 -23.06 -13.28
C LYS A 2 3.72 -21.89 -13.49
N THR A 3 2.53 -21.95 -12.91
CA THR A 3 1.62 -20.81 -12.75
C THR A 3 2.41 -19.67 -12.10
N ARG A 4 2.57 -18.54 -12.79
CA ARG A 4 3.22 -17.35 -12.22
C ARG A 4 2.35 -16.88 -11.05
N ALA A 5 2.82 -17.05 -9.83
CA ALA A 5 2.13 -16.55 -8.64
C ALA A 5 2.09 -15.01 -8.70
N ASN A 6 0.89 -14.45 -8.65
CA ASN A 6 0.69 -13.01 -8.63
C ASN A 6 1.01 -12.48 -7.21
N MET A 7 2.09 -11.70 -7.09
CA MET A 7 2.62 -11.20 -5.80
C MET A 7 1.83 -10.02 -5.25
N LEU A 8 1.07 -9.33 -6.10
CA LEU A 8 0.27 -8.18 -5.74
C LEU A 8 -1.18 -8.48 -6.03
N HIS A 9 -2.01 -8.34 -5.00
CA HIS A 9 -3.45 -8.39 -5.14
C HIS A 9 -3.99 -6.98 -4.98
N LEU A 10 -4.52 -6.38 -6.05
CA LEU A 10 -5.28 -5.14 -5.92
C LEU A 10 -6.46 -5.42 -5.02
N LEU A 11 -6.53 -4.72 -3.89
CA LEU A 11 -7.70 -4.73 -3.03
C LEU A 11 -8.70 -3.79 -3.70
N SER A 12 -9.51 -4.34 -4.61
CA SER A 12 -10.74 -3.70 -5.02
C SER A 12 -11.72 -3.78 -3.86
N GLU A 13 -12.51 -2.74 -3.67
CA GLU A 13 -13.62 -2.75 -2.72
C GLU A 13 -14.43 -4.04 -2.88
N LYS A 14 -14.77 -4.67 -1.75
CA LYS A 14 -16.11 -5.25 -1.67
C LYS A 14 -17.05 -4.06 -1.75
N GLU A 15 -18.10 -4.17 -2.55
CA GLU A 15 -19.28 -3.30 -2.49
C GLU A 15 -19.91 -3.43 -1.09
N ASP A 16 -19.25 -2.90 -0.05
CA ASP A 16 -19.87 -2.63 1.22
C ASP A 16 -20.41 -1.20 1.11
N GLU A 17 -21.68 -1.13 0.72
CA GLU A 17 -22.53 0.04 0.44
C GLU A 17 -22.69 1.03 1.62
N LEU A 18 -21.80 1.05 2.61
CA LEU A 18 -21.91 1.85 3.83
C LEU A 18 -20.56 2.43 4.26
N TYR A 19 -19.90 3.15 3.35
CA TYR A 19 -19.08 4.27 3.82
C TYR A 19 -20.03 5.41 4.15
N GLU A 20 -20.51 5.47 5.39
CA GLU A 20 -21.04 6.72 5.90
C GLU A 20 -19.94 7.78 5.70
N PRO A 21 -20.19 8.87 4.96
CA PRO A 21 -19.27 9.99 4.98
C PRO A 21 -19.11 10.35 6.44
N LEU A 22 -17.88 10.28 6.97
CA LEU A 22 -17.59 10.66 8.35
C LEU A 22 -18.12 12.08 8.53
N GLN A 23 -19.31 12.23 9.12
CA GLN A 23 -19.99 13.52 9.25
C GLN A 23 -19.12 14.50 10.04
N GLN A 24 -18.16 13.97 10.80
CA GLN A 24 -17.11 14.71 11.50
C GLN A 24 -15.83 13.86 11.49
N PRO A 25 -14.90 14.09 10.55
CA PRO A 25 -13.61 13.43 10.61
C PRO A 25 -12.79 14.12 11.73
N GLY A 26 -12.94 13.60 12.95
CA GLY A 26 -12.42 14.18 14.20
C GLY A 26 -13.17 13.71 15.45
N ALA A 27 -14.42 13.27 15.30
CA ALA A 27 -15.22 12.80 16.43
C ALA A 27 -14.87 11.35 16.77
N ALA A 28 -14.34 11.13 17.97
CA ALA A 28 -14.22 9.81 18.54
C ALA A 28 -15.62 9.22 18.74
N THR A 29 -16.08 8.36 17.83
CA THR A 29 -17.33 7.61 18.03
C THR A 29 -17.08 6.48 19.01
N GLY A 30 -17.15 6.82 20.30
CA GLY A 30 -17.12 5.90 21.41
C GLY A 30 -17.50 6.68 22.67
N PHE A 31 -18.73 6.47 23.13
CA PHE A 31 -19.34 6.96 24.38
C PHE A 31 -18.60 8.13 25.08
N PRO A 32 -19.16 9.36 25.08
CA PRO A 32 -18.56 10.45 25.83
C PRO A 32 -18.67 10.12 27.32
N SER A 33 -17.56 9.68 27.91
CA SER A 33 -17.44 9.64 29.37
C SER A 33 -17.21 11.07 29.87
N PRO A 34 -17.66 11.43 31.09
CA PRO A 34 -17.79 12.82 31.55
C PRO A 34 -16.48 13.60 31.75
N ALA A 35 -15.33 13.00 31.43
CA ALA A 35 -14.02 13.62 31.51
C ALA A 35 -13.71 14.36 30.19
N GLN A 36 -14.41 15.47 29.98
CA GLN A 36 -14.42 16.24 28.74
C GLN A 36 -13.33 17.33 28.67
N ASP A 37 -12.21 17.14 29.37
CA ASP A 37 -11.09 18.09 29.43
C ASP A 37 -9.79 17.58 28.77
N TYR A 38 -9.85 16.47 28.05
CA TYR A 38 -8.73 16.00 27.21
C TYR A 38 -9.23 15.63 25.81
N GLU A 39 -9.75 16.62 25.07
CA GLU A 39 -9.88 16.51 23.61
C GLU A 39 -8.50 16.58 22.96
N GLN A 40 -7.70 15.53 23.16
CA GLN A 40 -6.55 15.29 22.30
C GLN A 40 -7.08 15.04 20.88
N LYS A 41 -6.69 15.90 19.93
CA LYS A 41 -6.94 15.71 18.51
C LYS A 41 -6.49 14.30 18.12
N ARG A 42 -7.43 13.39 17.88
CA ARG A 42 -7.12 12.03 17.45
C ARG A 42 -6.63 12.06 16.01
N LEU A 43 -5.51 11.40 15.73
CA LEU A 43 -4.98 11.28 14.37
C LEU A 43 -5.89 10.35 13.55
N HIS A 44 -6.58 10.90 12.55
CA HIS A 44 -7.32 10.10 11.57
C HIS A 44 -6.36 9.59 10.50
N LEU A 45 -6.08 8.30 10.55
CA LEU A 45 -5.14 7.66 9.62
C LEU A 45 -5.58 7.81 8.16
N SER A 46 -6.89 7.77 7.87
CA SER A 46 -7.42 7.98 6.52
C SER A 46 -7.01 9.35 5.96
N GLN A 47 -7.11 10.43 6.75
CA GLN A 47 -6.69 11.77 6.34
C GLN A 47 -5.18 11.88 6.13
N LEU A 48 -4.39 11.07 6.85
CA LEU A 48 -2.94 11.05 6.71
C LEU A 48 -2.49 10.28 5.46
N LEU A 49 -3.10 9.11 5.24
CA LEU A 49 -2.71 8.18 4.17
C LEU A 49 -3.32 8.57 2.82
N ILE A 50 -4.56 9.05 2.82
CA ILE A 50 -5.37 9.32 1.62
C ILE A 50 -5.40 10.83 1.38
N LYS A 51 -4.62 11.30 0.41
CA LYS A 51 -4.70 12.70 -0.04
C LYS A 51 -5.85 12.91 -1.03
N ASP A 52 -6.02 11.97 -1.94
CA ASP A 52 -7.06 11.97 -2.96
C ASP A 52 -7.69 10.57 -3.02
N PRO A 53 -8.91 10.39 -2.49
CA PRO A 53 -9.58 9.09 -2.48
C PRO A 53 -9.78 8.49 -3.88
N THR A 54 -9.93 9.32 -4.91
CA THR A 54 -10.18 8.86 -6.28
C THR A 54 -8.93 8.31 -6.96
N ASN A 55 -7.75 8.71 -6.48
CA ASN A 55 -6.45 8.31 -7.01
C ASN A 55 -5.64 7.43 -6.06
N THR A 56 -6.18 7.10 -4.88
CA THR A 56 -5.54 6.24 -3.88
C THR A 56 -6.09 4.83 -3.95
N TYR A 57 -5.20 3.84 -3.99
CA TYR A 57 -5.55 2.44 -4.12
C TYR A 57 -4.72 1.58 -3.18
N TYR A 58 -5.23 0.40 -2.85
CA TYR A 58 -4.58 -0.51 -1.92
C TYR A 58 -4.16 -1.80 -2.61
N PHE A 59 -2.93 -2.24 -2.39
CA PHE A 59 -2.49 -3.58 -2.79
C PHE A 59 -2.11 -4.39 -1.57
N LYS A 60 -2.45 -5.67 -1.59
CA LYS A 60 -1.93 -6.63 -0.63
C LYS A 60 -0.74 -7.36 -1.23
N ALA A 61 0.40 -7.27 -0.57
CA ALA A 61 1.60 -8.04 -0.90
C ALA A 61 1.42 -9.52 -0.51
N LYS A 62 1.91 -10.41 -1.37
CA LYS A 62 1.93 -11.85 -1.16
C LYS A 62 3.35 -12.39 -1.31
N GLY A 63 3.78 -13.12 -0.29
CA GLY A 63 5.11 -13.71 -0.17
C GLY A 63 6.19 -12.70 0.24
N HIS A 64 7.42 -13.18 0.30
CA HIS A 64 8.59 -12.42 0.79
C HIS A 64 9.48 -11.88 -0.33
N GLU A 65 9.02 -11.97 -1.58
CA GLU A 65 9.82 -11.61 -2.75
C GLU A 65 10.07 -10.11 -2.89
N LEU A 66 9.34 -9.27 -2.15
CA LEU A 66 9.45 -7.81 -2.17
C LEU A 66 10.27 -7.25 -0.98
N THR A 67 10.95 -8.10 -0.22
CA THR A 67 11.75 -7.70 0.95
C THR A 67 12.82 -6.65 0.62
N ARG A 68 13.34 -6.63 -0.62
CA ARG A 68 14.25 -5.57 -1.10
C ARG A 68 13.68 -4.16 -0.92
N PHE A 69 12.36 -4.01 -1.03
CA PHE A 69 11.65 -2.76 -0.86
C PHE A 69 11.07 -2.58 0.54
N HIS A 70 11.48 -3.41 1.51
CA HIS A 70 10.93 -3.47 2.87
C HIS A 70 9.43 -3.80 2.90
N ILE A 71 8.96 -4.53 1.89
CA ILE A 71 7.58 -5.02 1.79
C ILE A 71 7.58 -6.49 2.20
N HIS A 72 6.82 -6.80 3.25
CA HIS A 72 6.65 -8.13 3.81
C HIS A 72 5.35 -8.79 3.34
N ASP A 73 5.24 -10.09 3.62
CA ASP A 73 4.02 -10.83 3.32
C ASP A 73 2.83 -10.25 4.09
N ASN A 74 1.68 -10.13 3.42
CA ASN A 74 0.45 -9.52 3.91
C ASN A 74 0.47 -8.01 4.14
N ASP A 75 1.53 -7.31 3.76
CA ASP A 75 1.56 -5.85 3.83
C ASP A 75 0.48 -5.23 2.94
N ILE A 76 -0.12 -4.15 3.45
CA ILE A 76 -1.02 -3.30 2.69
C ILE A 76 -0.22 -2.11 2.17
N LEU A 77 -0.12 -2.01 0.85
CA LEU A 77 0.54 -0.91 0.14
C LEU A 77 -0.51 0.14 -0.20
N VAL A 78 -0.28 1.39 0.20
CA VAL A 78 -1.08 2.54 -0.20
C VAL A 78 -0.42 3.18 -1.41
N VAL A 79 -1.09 3.12 -2.56
CA VAL A 79 -0.56 3.55 -3.86
C VAL A 79 -1.36 4.74 -4.36
N ASP A 80 -0.66 5.80 -4.77
CA ASP A 80 -1.25 7.03 -5.28
C ASP A 80 -0.88 7.22 -6.76
N LYS A 81 -1.89 7.30 -7.63
CA LYS A 81 -1.73 7.50 -9.08
C LYS A 81 -1.56 8.97 -9.48
N SER A 82 -1.95 9.90 -8.62
CA SER A 82 -1.83 11.35 -8.88
C SER A 82 -0.41 11.87 -8.69
N VAL A 83 0.40 11.15 -7.92
CA VAL A 83 1.78 11.53 -7.59
C VAL A 83 2.68 11.36 -8.81
N LYS A 84 3.34 12.45 -9.20
CA LYS A 84 4.37 12.43 -10.24
C LYS A 84 5.54 11.54 -9.81
N ILE A 85 6.00 10.70 -10.73
CA ILE A 85 7.12 9.79 -10.51
C ILE A 85 8.41 10.60 -10.32
N PHE A 86 9.21 10.20 -9.34
CA PHE A 86 10.49 10.84 -9.00
C PHE A 86 11.60 9.79 -8.83
N ASN A 87 12.85 10.24 -8.78
CA ASN A 87 13.99 9.35 -8.64
C ASN A 87 13.95 8.61 -7.29
N LYS A 88 14.23 7.31 -7.31
CA LYS A 88 14.09 6.36 -6.19
C LYS A 88 12.66 6.15 -5.70
N ALA A 89 11.64 6.57 -6.45
CA ALA A 89 10.27 6.25 -6.11
C ALA A 89 10.04 4.74 -6.21
N ILE A 90 9.43 4.15 -5.18
CA ILE A 90 8.94 2.77 -5.24
C ILE A 90 7.53 2.83 -5.83
N ILE A 91 7.32 2.13 -6.94
CA ILE A 91 6.07 2.19 -7.70
C ILE A 91 5.46 0.80 -7.86
N VAL A 92 4.14 0.78 -8.02
CA VAL A 92 3.46 -0.33 -8.66
C VAL A 92 3.46 -0.09 -10.17
N CYS A 93 3.83 -1.10 -10.93
CA CYS A 93 3.76 -1.10 -12.38
C CYS A 93 3.15 -2.40 -12.90
N TYR A 94 2.61 -2.34 -14.10
CA TYR A 94 2.12 -3.51 -14.81
C TYR A 94 3.03 -3.80 -16.00
N GLY A 95 3.59 -5.00 -16.05
CA GLY A 95 4.51 -5.40 -17.11
C GLY A 95 4.54 -6.91 -17.27
N LYS A 96 4.79 -7.39 -18.49
CA LYS A 96 4.84 -8.84 -18.80
C LYS A 96 3.57 -9.61 -18.36
N GLY A 97 2.43 -8.93 -18.38
CA GLY A 97 1.13 -9.49 -17.99
C GLY A 97 0.94 -9.69 -16.49
N THR A 98 1.71 -9.01 -15.63
CA THR A 98 1.57 -9.13 -14.17
C THR A 98 1.89 -7.82 -13.44
N TRP A 99 1.34 -7.68 -12.24
CA TRP A 99 1.63 -6.57 -11.33
C TRP A 99 2.99 -6.76 -10.66
N MET A 100 3.77 -5.69 -10.58
CA MET A 100 5.12 -5.71 -10.05
C MET A 100 5.39 -4.46 -9.21
N VAL A 101 6.32 -4.58 -8.26
CA VAL A 101 6.92 -3.42 -7.59
C VAL A 101 8.30 -3.17 -8.19
N CYS A 102 8.58 -1.91 -8.51
CA CYS A 102 9.87 -1.47 -9.03
C CYS A 102 10.32 -0.20 -8.32
N GLU A 103 11.63 -0.02 -8.20
CA GLU A 103 12.22 1.28 -7.89
C GLU A 103 12.53 2.02 -9.20
N VAL A 104 12.17 3.29 -9.25
CA VAL A 104 12.46 4.15 -10.40
C VAL A 104 13.83 4.78 -10.24
N LEU A 105 14.67 4.66 -11.26
CA LEU A 105 15.92 5.36 -11.40
C LEU A 105 15.80 6.31 -12.59
N LEU A 106 15.87 7.61 -12.31
CA LEU A 106 15.88 8.62 -13.36
C LEU A 106 17.33 8.94 -13.73
N HIS A 107 17.69 8.74 -14.98
CA HIS A 107 19.02 9.05 -15.49
C HIS A 107 18.89 9.89 -16.78
N ASN A 108 19.35 11.14 -16.73
CA ASN A 108 19.15 12.13 -17.78
C ASN A 108 17.65 12.30 -18.12
N LYS A 109 17.20 11.73 -19.25
CA LYS A 109 15.80 11.72 -19.71
C LYS A 109 15.20 10.32 -19.75
N ASP A 110 15.96 9.30 -19.37
CA ASP A 110 15.52 7.92 -19.36
C ASP A 110 14.92 7.54 -18.00
N ILE A 111 13.89 6.71 -18.07
CA ILE A 111 13.29 6.06 -16.91
C ILE A 111 13.78 4.63 -16.88
N ILE A 112 14.50 4.28 -15.82
CA ILE A 112 15.00 2.92 -15.59
C ILE A 112 14.22 2.33 -14.41
N LEU A 113 13.73 1.10 -14.56
CA LEU A 113 13.09 0.36 -13.49
C LEU A 113 14.06 -0.67 -12.92
N ALA A 114 14.25 -0.67 -11.61
CA ALA A 114 14.92 -1.73 -10.89
C ALA A 114 13.86 -2.68 -10.29
N ASP A 115 13.89 -3.95 -10.68
CA ASP A 115 12.96 -4.96 -10.14
C ASP A 115 13.38 -5.44 -8.72
N LYS A 116 12.59 -6.36 -8.16
CA LYS A 116 12.86 -6.98 -6.84
C LYS A 116 14.24 -7.66 -6.73
N LYS A 117 14.84 -8.08 -7.85
CA LYS A 117 16.19 -8.68 -7.91
C LYS A 117 17.27 -7.64 -8.18
N GLY A 118 16.91 -6.37 -8.32
CA GLY A 118 17.83 -5.30 -8.73
C GLY A 118 18.15 -5.31 -10.22
N LYS A 119 17.41 -6.08 -11.04
CA LYS A 119 17.60 -6.06 -12.49
C LYS A 119 17.08 -4.73 -13.03
N LEU A 120 17.93 -4.06 -13.79
CA LEU A 120 17.62 -2.78 -14.44
C LEU A 120 16.94 -3.01 -15.80
N VAL A 121 15.90 -2.23 -16.06
CA VAL A 121 15.17 -2.20 -17.34
C VAL A 121 15.00 -0.74 -17.75
N ASN A 122 15.65 -0.33 -18.84
CA ASN A 122 15.44 0.99 -19.42
C ASN A 122 14.16 0.96 -20.28
N LEU A 123 13.18 1.80 -19.96
CA LEU A 123 11.90 1.86 -20.65
C LEU A 123 12.02 2.39 -22.09
N SER A 124 13.00 3.24 -22.37
CA SER A 124 13.27 3.78 -23.71
C SER A 124 13.86 2.73 -24.67
N GLN A 125 14.45 1.66 -24.14
CA GLN A 125 15.21 0.66 -24.91
C GLN A 125 14.53 -0.72 -24.93
N THR A 126 13.31 -0.81 -24.43
CA THR A 126 12.61 -2.08 -24.22
C THR A 126 11.34 -2.11 -25.06
N ASP A 127 11.17 -3.17 -25.85
CA ASP A 127 9.93 -3.42 -26.62
C ASP A 127 8.76 -3.90 -25.73
N THR A 128 9.04 -4.24 -24.47
CA THR A 128 8.02 -4.62 -23.49
C THR A 128 7.30 -3.38 -22.98
N GLN A 129 5.99 -3.33 -23.17
CA GLN A 129 5.17 -2.28 -22.59
C GLN A 129 5.11 -2.43 -21.07
N TYR A 130 5.65 -1.44 -20.36
CA TYR A 130 5.43 -1.24 -18.92
C TYR A 130 4.49 -0.07 -18.73
N LEU A 131 3.44 -0.30 -17.94
CA LEU A 131 2.56 0.76 -17.47
C LEU A 131 2.99 1.15 -16.05
N LEU A 132 3.53 2.36 -15.90
CA LEU A 132 3.81 2.95 -14.60
C LEU A 132 2.47 3.36 -13.98
N TRP A 133 2.04 2.67 -12.93
CA TRP A 133 0.67 2.77 -12.48
C TRP A 133 0.47 3.77 -11.36
N GLY A 134 1.32 3.74 -10.33
CA GLY A 134 1.27 4.68 -9.21
C GLY A 134 2.42 4.52 -8.24
N VAL A 135 2.61 5.52 -7.39
CA VAL A 135 3.70 5.57 -6.40
C VAL A 135 3.21 4.99 -5.08
N ILE A 136 3.98 4.08 -4.49
CA ILE A 136 3.72 3.58 -3.14
C ILE A 136 4.10 4.67 -2.15
N ARG A 137 3.12 5.16 -1.40
CA ARG A 137 3.26 6.23 -0.40
C ARG A 137 3.47 5.67 1.00
N TRP A 138 2.81 4.56 1.31
CA TRP A 138 2.82 3.95 2.64
C TRP A 138 2.79 2.43 2.55
N ILE A 139 3.38 1.79 3.55
CA ILE A 139 3.34 0.35 3.78
C ILE A 139 2.78 0.16 5.19
N CYS A 140 1.67 -0.55 5.29
CA CYS A 140 1.04 -0.90 6.55
C CYS A 140 1.28 -2.38 6.84
N HIS A 141 2.16 -2.66 7.81
CA HIS A 141 2.49 -4.01 8.26
C HIS A 141 1.71 -4.34 9.54
N SER A 142 0.94 -5.42 9.53
CA SER A 142 0.25 -5.91 10.73
C SER A 142 1.14 -6.86 11.49
N LEU A 143 1.32 -6.61 12.79
CA LEU A 143 2.05 -7.50 13.71
C LEU A 143 1.15 -8.59 14.29
N MET A 144 -0.15 -8.56 14.00
CA MET A 144 -1.07 -9.59 14.48
C MET A 144 -0.90 -10.90 13.71
N PRO A 145 -0.86 -12.05 14.40
CA PRO A 145 -0.84 -13.35 13.75
C PRO A 145 -2.13 -13.56 12.95
N GLN A 146 -1.99 -14.08 11.72
CA GLN A 146 -3.10 -14.29 10.79
C GLN A 146 -3.83 -15.64 11.00
N SER A 147 -3.42 -16.43 12.00
CA SER A 147 -4.05 -17.71 12.37
C SER A 147 -4.76 -17.59 13.72
N ASN A 148 -5.72 -18.49 13.98
CA ASN A 148 -6.47 -18.67 15.24
C ASN A 148 -5.53 -19.09 16.40
N SER A 149 -4.44 -18.38 16.63
CA SER A 149 -3.59 -18.55 17.79
C SER A 149 -4.42 -18.19 19.01
N LYS A 150 -4.62 -19.18 19.88
CA LYS A 150 -5.29 -19.04 21.19
C LYS A 150 -4.93 -17.69 21.79
N ILE A 151 -5.91 -16.79 21.84
CA ILE A 151 -5.80 -15.55 22.59
C ILE A 151 -5.65 -16.00 24.03
N LEU A 152 -4.44 -15.88 24.59
CA LEU A 152 -4.25 -15.97 26.03
C LEU A 152 -5.03 -14.78 26.59
N THR A 153 -6.16 -15.07 27.22
CA THR A 153 -6.89 -14.07 27.99
C THR A 153 -5.93 -13.51 29.02
N PRO A 154 -5.82 -12.18 29.16
CA PRO A 154 -4.96 -11.59 30.18
C PRO A 154 -5.40 -12.13 31.54
N CYS A 155 -4.43 -12.61 32.34
CA CYS A 155 -4.70 -12.91 33.74
C CYS A 155 -5.19 -11.62 34.40
N THR A 156 -6.45 -11.61 34.80
CA THR A 156 -7.00 -10.55 35.66
C THR A 156 -6.16 -10.46 36.94
N PRO A 157 -5.82 -9.25 37.41
CA PRO A 157 -5.05 -9.06 38.64
C PRO A 157 -5.80 -9.55 39.88
#